data_AF-A0A951Q3R1-F1
#
_entry.id   AF-A0A951Q3R1-F1
#
_cell.length_a   1.000
_cell.length_b   1.000
_cell.length_c   1.000
_cell.angle_alpha   90.00
_cell.angle_beta   90.00
_cell.angle_gamma   90.00
#
_symmetry.space_group_name_H-M   'P 1'
#
loop_
_entity.id
_entity.type
_entity.pdbx_description
1 polymer ?
#
loop_
_entity_poly.entity_id
_entity_poly.type
_entity_poly.pdbx_seq_one_letter_code
_entity_poly.pdbx_strand_id
1 'polypeptide(L)'
;MIHDVYLPELTRKRLTDIVVLQIWLLFYAASNSTLDQTNCGDRLNRCPRFSGRGDKIAKWIWQAAESRLKPLQIFAQDSTLSKEKRKWVKQLACEAFRLLKKPSGILEPLAPQTITPWQEAASNFLIGFYENVLREAASPRKRNSGFPEYIFSGDNPSSFGAQDFLKAFQATNPTLFICPACDEAKYSTKAGDIRTDIDHYLPKSKYPHLACHPYNLVPSCLACNQRIKKTTDPLTCQRISLSSRRKLEDIFCLYREPGLWNQTYLEVSIKSQNLPTQIGLLKPKIGLNIGDRIDALQETYRVPERWSEQVNEIEPHIYRKIEALLTAFHVSLDDSQTLLDCFDYSLGKEYIEERGQQPYSVPRAWLLAALINETEEVFNNSSTSEVKSSALMDELKIRLGQTMDNLSIEEPTTVDLFKKSKARSSINNARNLRKTVNNNV
;
A
#
# COMPACT_ATOMS: atom_id res chain seq x y z
N MET A 1 1.34 5.01 0.74
CA MET A 1 0.58 4.14 -0.20
C MET A 1 -0.33 5.02 -1.02
N ILE A 2 -0.67 4.60 -2.24
CA ILE A 2 -1.64 5.33 -3.05
C ILE A 2 -2.98 5.33 -2.35
N HIS A 3 -3.48 4.16 -1.95
CA HIS A 3 -4.78 3.99 -1.29
C HIS A 3 -4.74 4.10 0.23
N ASP A 4 -5.89 4.44 0.82
CA ASP A 4 -6.13 4.31 2.25
C ASP A 4 -6.04 2.83 2.65
N VAL A 5 -5.39 2.56 3.79
CA VAL A 5 -5.27 1.22 4.34
C VAL A 5 -5.47 1.25 5.84
N TYR A 6 -6.21 0.28 6.36
CA TYR A 6 -6.55 0.18 7.77
C TYR A 6 -6.09 -1.15 8.33
N LEU A 7 -5.45 -1.10 9.50
CA LEU A 7 -4.96 -2.29 10.20
C LEU A 7 -6.01 -2.78 11.21
N PRO A 8 -6.42 -4.06 11.17
CA PRO A 8 -7.33 -4.61 12.16
C PRO A 8 -6.72 -4.52 13.56
N GLU A 9 -7.49 -4.07 14.55
CA GLU A 9 -6.98 -3.84 15.91
C GLU A 9 -6.45 -5.12 16.57
N LEU A 10 -7.12 -6.26 16.36
CA LEU A 10 -6.65 -7.55 16.85
C LEU A 10 -5.30 -7.93 16.22
N THR A 11 -5.14 -7.74 14.91
CA THR A 11 -3.88 -7.96 14.19
C THR A 11 -2.77 -7.09 14.75
N ARG A 12 -3.06 -5.81 15.02
CA ARG A 12 -2.13 -4.87 15.66
C ARG A 12 -1.67 -5.38 17.02
N LYS A 13 -2.59 -5.80 17.89
CA LYS A 13 -2.29 -6.34 19.23
C LYS A 13 -1.43 -7.60 19.15
N ARG A 14 -1.80 -8.56 18.29
CA ARG A 14 -1.07 -9.82 18.12
C ARG A 14 0.35 -9.61 17.63
N LEU A 15 0.55 -8.82 16.58
CA LEU A 15 1.90 -8.50 16.09
C LEU A 15 2.71 -7.68 17.11
N THR A 16 2.06 -6.86 17.94
CA THR A 16 2.71 -6.19 19.07
C THR A 16 3.20 -7.20 20.12
N ASP A 17 2.41 -8.22 20.47
CA ASP A 17 2.84 -9.30 21.36
C ASP A 17 4.07 -10.02 20.80
N ILE A 18 4.12 -10.26 19.48
CA ILE A 18 5.29 -10.85 18.81
C ILE A 18 6.53 -9.96 18.96
N VAL A 19 6.44 -8.67 18.64
CA VAL A 19 7.57 -7.74 18.74
C VAL A 19 8.08 -7.66 20.18
N VAL A 20 7.17 -7.60 21.16
CA VAL A 20 7.57 -7.58 22.59
C VAL A 20 8.26 -8.88 22.98
N LEU A 21 7.75 -10.04 22.57
CA LEU A 21 8.36 -11.33 22.84
C LEU A 21 9.78 -11.43 22.25
N GLN A 22 9.95 -11.01 20.99
CA GLN A 22 11.23 -11.00 20.29
C GLN A 22 12.29 -10.18 21.03
N ILE A 23 11.97 -8.93 21.37
CA ILE A 23 12.86 -8.03 22.11
C ILE A 23 13.20 -8.60 23.49
N TRP A 24 12.20 -9.17 24.15
CA TRP A 24 12.36 -9.75 25.47
C TRP A 24 13.31 -10.95 25.46
N LEU A 25 13.17 -11.86 24.49
CA LEU A 25 14.04 -13.03 24.32
C LEU A 25 15.48 -12.62 24.00
N LEU A 26 15.68 -11.56 23.21
CA LEU A 26 17.02 -10.99 22.99
C LEU A 26 17.60 -10.39 24.29
N PHE A 27 16.83 -9.71 25.12
CA PHE A 27 17.34 -9.26 26.43
C PHE A 27 17.68 -10.42 27.36
N TYR A 28 16.94 -11.53 27.29
CA TYR A 28 17.27 -12.75 28.01
C TYR A 28 18.61 -13.32 27.54
N ALA A 29 18.78 -13.52 26.23
CA ALA A 29 19.99 -14.08 25.66
C ALA A 29 21.21 -13.16 25.81
N ALA A 30 21.04 -11.83 25.76
CA ALA A 30 22.11 -10.87 26.03
C ALA A 30 22.59 -10.86 27.50
N SER A 31 21.86 -11.53 28.40
CA SER A 31 22.19 -11.61 29.82
C SER A 31 22.68 -12.99 30.27
N ASN A 32 22.66 -14.00 29.40
CA ASN A 32 22.96 -15.39 29.75
C ASN A 32 23.75 -16.03 28.62
N SER A 33 24.98 -16.50 28.88
CA SER A 33 25.82 -17.16 27.87
C SER A 33 25.34 -18.57 27.50
N THR A 34 24.59 -19.20 28.40
CA THR A 34 23.97 -20.50 28.20
C THR A 34 22.48 -20.35 28.46
N LEU A 35 21.66 -20.72 27.46
CA LEU A 35 20.21 -20.58 27.54
C LEU A 35 19.61 -21.86 28.12
N ASP A 36 18.74 -21.69 29.11
CA ASP A 36 18.01 -22.78 29.75
C ASP A 36 16.50 -22.54 29.61
N GLN A 37 15.76 -23.61 29.29
CA GLN A 37 14.34 -23.51 28.97
C GLN A 37 13.53 -23.07 30.20
N THR A 38 13.85 -23.63 31.37
CA THR A 38 13.15 -23.34 32.63
C THR A 38 13.38 -21.89 33.05
N ASN A 39 14.64 -21.45 33.08
CA ASN A 39 15.00 -20.07 33.39
C ASN A 39 14.38 -19.05 32.41
N CYS A 40 14.28 -19.42 31.13
CA CYS A 40 13.58 -18.60 30.13
C CYS A 40 12.08 -18.49 30.45
N GLY A 41 11.43 -19.61 30.76
CA GLY A 41 10.03 -19.68 31.17
C GLY A 41 9.73 -18.86 32.42
N ASP A 42 10.52 -19.04 33.47
CA ASP A 42 10.41 -18.29 34.73
C ASP A 42 10.54 -16.79 34.50
N ARG A 43 11.52 -16.38 33.71
CA ARG A 43 11.74 -14.97 33.44
C ARG A 43 10.58 -14.43 32.58
N LEU A 44 10.05 -15.16 31.60
CA LEU A 44 8.85 -14.76 30.83
C LEU A 44 7.63 -14.61 31.74
N ASN A 45 7.48 -15.49 32.73
CA ASN A 45 6.39 -15.44 33.70
C ASN A 45 6.45 -14.18 34.59
N ARG A 46 7.63 -13.57 34.78
CA ARG A 46 7.81 -12.27 35.45
C ARG A 46 7.40 -11.07 34.59
N CYS A 47 7.20 -11.26 33.27
CA CYS A 47 6.66 -10.23 32.40
C CYS A 47 5.13 -10.26 32.49
N PRO A 48 4.45 -9.15 32.89
CA PRO A 48 2.98 -9.14 33.00
C PRO A 48 2.27 -9.56 31.71
N ARG A 49 2.88 -9.26 30.55
CA ARG A 49 2.31 -9.61 29.23
C ARG A 49 2.29 -11.12 28.97
N PHE A 50 3.20 -11.90 29.55
CA PHE A 50 3.35 -13.35 29.29
C PHE A 50 3.16 -14.21 30.54
N SER A 51 2.78 -13.60 31.67
CA SER A 51 2.59 -14.28 32.94
C SER A 51 1.58 -15.43 32.83
N GLY A 52 1.93 -16.58 33.43
CA GLY A 52 1.15 -17.82 33.38
C GLY A 52 1.27 -18.60 32.05
N ARG A 53 2.01 -18.07 31.07
CA ARG A 53 2.22 -18.69 29.75
C ARG A 53 3.70 -18.83 29.38
N GLY A 54 4.60 -18.33 30.23
CA GLY A 54 6.05 -18.29 29.97
C GLY A 54 6.63 -19.66 29.63
N ASP A 55 6.26 -20.70 30.37
CA ASP A 55 6.81 -22.05 30.17
C ASP A 55 6.40 -22.67 28.83
N LYS A 56 5.15 -22.44 28.40
CA LYS A 56 4.66 -22.89 27.08
C LYS A 56 5.39 -22.16 25.97
N ILE A 57 5.61 -20.85 26.12
CA ILE A 57 6.35 -20.04 25.15
C ILE A 57 7.82 -20.46 25.08
N ALA A 58 8.48 -20.67 26.22
CA ALA A 58 9.85 -21.16 26.26
C ALA A 58 9.96 -22.54 25.60
N LYS A 59 9.09 -23.49 25.96
CA LYS A 59 9.03 -24.81 25.30
C LYS A 59 8.87 -24.70 23.79
N TRP A 60 8.03 -23.79 23.31
CA TRP A 60 7.84 -23.55 21.87
C TRP A 60 9.12 -23.06 21.17
N ILE A 61 9.89 -22.17 21.80
CA ILE A 61 11.19 -21.76 21.26
C ILE A 61 12.14 -22.97 21.17
N TRP A 62 12.22 -23.81 22.20
CA TRP A 62 13.12 -24.98 22.26
C TRP A 62 12.71 -26.10 21.30
N GLN A 63 11.43 -26.23 20.97
CA GLN A 63 10.92 -27.25 20.04
C GLN A 63 11.42 -27.09 18.60
N ALA A 64 11.88 -25.91 18.20
CA ALA A 64 12.53 -25.72 16.89
C ALA A 64 13.98 -25.31 17.07
N ALA A 65 14.82 -26.32 17.32
CA ALA A 65 16.24 -26.16 17.58
C ALA A 65 16.94 -25.30 16.52
N GLU A 66 16.74 -25.60 15.23
CA GLU A 66 17.44 -24.90 14.14
C GLU A 66 16.89 -23.50 13.83
N SER A 67 15.56 -23.33 13.77
CA SER A 67 14.95 -22.11 13.26
C SER A 67 14.61 -21.06 14.31
N ARG A 68 14.59 -21.43 15.60
CA ARG A 68 14.29 -20.53 16.72
C ARG A 68 15.40 -20.50 17.77
N LEU A 69 15.81 -21.65 18.31
CA LEU A 69 16.73 -21.70 19.45
C LEU A 69 18.18 -21.38 19.05
N LYS A 70 18.71 -21.99 17.99
CA LYS A 70 20.12 -21.88 17.59
C LYS A 70 20.55 -20.44 17.28
N PRO A 71 19.80 -19.62 16.52
CA PRO A 71 20.16 -18.21 16.34
C PRO A 71 20.21 -17.44 17.67
N LEU A 72 19.32 -17.74 18.61
CA LEU A 72 19.30 -17.12 19.93
C LEU A 72 20.50 -17.55 20.79
N GLN A 73 20.92 -18.82 20.69
CA GLN A 73 22.12 -19.34 21.35
C GLN A 73 23.40 -18.72 20.79
N ILE A 74 23.53 -18.58 19.46
CA ILE A 74 24.69 -17.92 18.83
C ILE A 74 24.76 -16.45 19.29
N PHE A 75 23.63 -15.75 19.35
CA PHE A 75 23.60 -14.40 19.90
C PHE A 75 23.99 -14.36 21.40
N ALA A 76 23.66 -15.38 22.18
CA ALA A 76 23.97 -15.47 23.60
C ALA A 76 25.47 -15.72 23.90
N GLN A 77 26.18 -16.43 23.02
CA GLN A 77 27.60 -16.78 23.16
C GLN A 77 28.49 -15.55 23.37
N ASP A 78 29.62 -15.71 24.05
CA ASP A 78 30.52 -14.62 24.45
C ASP A 78 29.86 -13.63 25.43
N SER A 79 30.07 -13.91 26.72
CA SER A 79 29.58 -13.11 27.84
C SER A 79 30.29 -11.75 27.96
N THR A 80 31.47 -11.57 27.36
CA THR A 80 32.21 -10.29 27.43
C THR A 80 31.46 -9.17 26.72
N LEU A 81 30.69 -9.53 25.67
CA LEU A 81 29.88 -8.61 24.86
C LEU A 81 28.48 -8.32 25.45
N SER A 82 28.14 -8.83 26.64
CA SER A 82 26.79 -8.69 27.22
C SER A 82 26.33 -7.23 27.36
N LYS A 83 27.23 -6.30 27.69
CA LYS A 83 26.89 -4.86 27.79
C LYS A 83 26.55 -4.27 26.43
N GLU A 84 27.33 -4.59 25.40
CA GLU A 84 27.13 -4.12 24.03
C GLU A 84 25.84 -4.66 23.42
N LYS A 85 25.62 -5.98 23.54
CA LYS A 85 24.39 -6.64 23.09
C LYS A 85 23.15 -6.01 23.72
N ARG A 86 23.15 -5.78 25.04
CA ARG A 86 22.01 -5.12 25.72
C ARG A 86 21.80 -3.69 25.24
N LYS A 87 22.87 -2.93 24.98
CA LYS A 87 22.77 -1.57 24.41
C LYS A 87 22.12 -1.62 23.03
N TRP A 88 22.55 -2.56 22.18
CA TRP A 88 21.99 -2.75 20.85
C TRP A 88 20.52 -3.20 20.90
N VAL A 89 20.17 -4.20 21.71
CA VAL A 89 18.76 -4.64 21.89
C VAL A 89 17.90 -3.49 22.41
N LYS A 90 18.42 -2.64 23.30
CA LYS A 90 17.72 -1.43 23.76
C LYS A 90 17.47 -0.44 22.62
N GLN A 91 18.42 -0.26 21.71
CA GLN A 91 18.21 0.56 20.52
C GLN A 91 17.09 0.00 19.64
N LEU A 92 17.14 -1.30 19.30
CA LEU A 92 16.08 -1.95 18.50
C LEU A 92 14.71 -1.83 19.16
N ALA A 93 14.65 -1.99 20.48
CA ALA A 93 13.42 -1.83 21.26
C ALA A 93 12.90 -0.39 21.14
N CYS A 94 13.76 0.62 21.34
CA CYS A 94 13.39 2.02 21.19
C CYS A 94 12.85 2.33 19.80
N GLU A 95 13.48 1.82 18.75
CA GLU A 95 13.06 1.99 17.36
C GLU A 95 11.69 1.35 17.09
N ALA A 96 11.52 0.07 17.48
CA ALA A 96 10.24 -0.64 17.36
C ALA A 96 9.11 0.07 18.13
N PHE A 97 9.33 0.45 19.40
CA PHE A 97 8.29 1.08 20.21
C PHE A 97 7.97 2.51 19.75
N ARG A 98 8.95 3.22 19.19
CA ARG A 98 8.71 4.52 18.55
C ARG A 98 7.79 4.34 17.35
N LEU A 99 8.08 3.36 16.49
CA LEU A 99 7.21 3.04 15.36
C LEU A 99 5.81 2.55 15.82
N LEU A 100 5.65 1.92 16.98
CA LEU A 100 4.33 1.57 17.55
C LEU A 100 3.51 2.76 18.08
N LYS A 101 4.16 3.81 18.61
CA LYS A 101 3.49 4.95 19.25
C LYS A 101 3.36 6.15 18.33
N LYS A 102 4.49 6.78 18.00
CA LYS A 102 4.59 7.95 17.14
C LYS A 102 5.88 7.83 16.32
N PRO A 103 5.77 7.59 15.01
CA PRO A 103 6.94 7.42 14.15
C PRO A 103 7.69 8.75 14.11
N SER A 104 8.97 8.74 14.51
CA SER A 104 9.79 9.94 14.47
C SER A 104 11.30 9.66 14.39
N GLY A 105 12.06 10.61 13.84
CA GLY A 105 13.51 10.55 13.77
C GLY A 105 14.04 9.47 12.83
N ILE A 106 15.33 9.18 12.98
CA ILE A 106 16.08 8.29 12.08
C ILE A 106 16.05 6.85 12.60
N LEU A 107 16.04 5.88 11.67
CA LEU A 107 16.33 4.47 11.93
C LEU A 107 17.68 4.10 11.34
N GLU A 108 18.51 3.43 12.13
CA GLU A 108 19.81 2.95 11.66
C GLU A 108 19.66 1.60 10.94
N PRO A 109 20.10 1.48 9.68
CA PRO A 109 20.04 0.21 8.97
C PRO A 109 21.16 -0.71 9.45
N LEU A 110 20.89 -2.01 9.56
CA LEU A 110 21.98 -2.98 9.59
C LEU A 110 22.68 -2.98 8.23
N ALA A 111 23.97 -2.64 8.24
CA ALA A 111 24.82 -2.65 7.06
C ALA A 111 25.46 -4.03 6.90
N PRO A 112 25.28 -4.73 5.77
CA PRO A 112 25.85 -6.06 5.54
C PRO A 112 27.38 -6.10 5.65
N GLN A 113 28.06 -4.98 5.39
CA GLN A 113 29.52 -4.89 5.40
C GLN A 113 30.11 -4.78 6.82
N THR A 114 29.30 -4.38 7.81
CA THR A 114 29.76 -4.12 9.19
C THR A 114 29.02 -4.95 10.23
N ILE A 115 28.17 -5.88 9.80
CA ILE A 115 27.39 -6.74 10.70
C ILE A 115 28.32 -7.72 11.42
N THR A 116 28.22 -7.77 12.74
CA THR A 116 28.94 -8.77 13.55
C THR A 116 28.21 -10.11 13.54
N PRO A 117 28.89 -11.24 13.79
CA PRO A 117 28.25 -12.57 13.81
C PRO A 117 27.07 -12.66 14.80
N TRP A 118 27.15 -12.00 15.95
CA TRP A 118 26.05 -12.00 16.92
C TRP A 118 24.88 -11.12 16.45
N GLN A 119 25.12 -10.01 15.76
CA GLN A 119 24.05 -9.19 15.15
C GLN A 119 23.36 -9.94 14.02
N GLU A 120 24.11 -10.70 13.21
CA GLU A 120 23.55 -11.58 12.18
C GLU A 120 22.68 -12.67 12.81
N ALA A 121 23.15 -13.33 13.87
CA ALA A 121 22.38 -14.33 14.59
C ALA A 121 21.08 -13.76 15.19
N ALA A 122 21.13 -12.57 15.79
CA ALA A 122 19.93 -11.87 16.25
C ALA A 122 19.00 -11.48 15.09
N SER A 123 19.54 -11.07 13.95
CA SER A 123 18.76 -10.75 12.75
C SER A 123 18.02 -11.97 12.22
N ASN A 124 18.71 -13.11 12.14
CA ASN A 124 18.15 -14.39 11.73
C ASN A 124 17.06 -14.86 12.71
N PHE A 125 17.27 -14.67 14.02
CA PHE A 125 16.25 -14.93 15.04
C PHE A 125 14.99 -14.09 14.82
N LEU A 126 15.14 -12.77 14.63
CA LEU A 126 14.03 -11.83 14.45
C LEU A 126 13.27 -12.08 13.13
N ILE A 127 13.99 -12.25 12.02
CA ILE A 127 13.40 -12.55 10.71
C ILE A 127 12.73 -13.93 10.71
N GLY A 128 13.26 -14.89 11.47
CA GLY A 128 12.74 -16.26 11.56
C GLY A 128 11.31 -16.33 12.07
N PHE A 129 10.86 -15.40 12.92
CA PHE A 129 9.45 -15.32 13.32
C PHE A 129 8.53 -15.01 12.13
N TYR A 130 8.98 -14.15 11.21
CA TYR A 130 8.24 -13.89 9.99
C TYR A 130 8.33 -15.09 9.04
N GLU A 131 9.55 -15.48 8.67
CA GLU A 131 9.75 -16.46 7.59
C GLU A 131 9.25 -17.85 7.97
N ASN A 132 9.62 -18.33 9.16
CA ASN A 132 9.41 -19.72 9.57
C ASN A 132 8.11 -19.94 10.34
N VAL A 133 7.40 -18.86 10.72
CA VAL A 133 6.16 -18.96 11.50
C VAL A 133 5.02 -18.24 10.81
N LEU A 134 5.08 -16.92 10.67
CA LEU A 134 3.97 -16.15 10.08
C LEU A 134 3.73 -16.54 8.61
N ARG A 135 4.77 -16.48 7.78
CA ARG A 135 4.70 -16.74 6.34
C ARG A 135 4.49 -18.22 6.04
N GLU A 136 5.17 -19.12 6.73
CA GLU A 136 5.00 -20.57 6.50
C GLU A 136 3.55 -21.04 6.71
N ALA A 137 2.80 -20.40 7.61
CA ALA A 137 1.38 -20.69 7.82
C ALA A 137 0.49 -20.40 6.60
N ALA A 138 0.98 -19.69 5.58
CA ALA A 138 0.28 -19.53 4.30
C ALA A 138 0.52 -20.68 3.32
N SER A 139 1.37 -21.66 3.63
CA SER A 139 1.67 -22.78 2.74
C SER A 139 0.63 -23.91 2.89
N PRO A 140 -0.13 -24.26 1.84
CA PRO A 140 -1.09 -25.37 1.90
C PRO A 140 -0.44 -26.74 2.17
N ARG A 141 0.87 -26.82 1.95
CA ARG A 141 1.66 -28.07 2.07
C ARG A 141 2.14 -28.34 3.50
N LYS A 142 2.03 -27.37 4.42
CA LYS A 142 2.43 -27.54 5.83
C LYS A 142 1.23 -27.22 6.74
N ARG A 143 0.84 -28.15 7.61
CA ARG A 143 -0.21 -27.98 8.64
C ARG A 143 0.25 -27.05 9.79
N ASN A 144 0.98 -25.97 9.50
CA ASN A 144 1.51 -25.09 10.52
C ASN A 144 0.51 -23.96 10.79
N SER A 145 -0.02 -23.85 12.00
CA SER A 145 -1.07 -22.88 12.38
C SER A 145 -0.56 -21.45 12.62
N GLY A 146 0.70 -21.18 12.26
CA GLY A 146 1.37 -19.90 12.55
C GLY A 146 1.82 -19.81 14.00
N PHE A 147 1.68 -18.63 14.58
CA PHE A 147 1.95 -18.42 16.01
C PHE A 147 0.87 -19.12 16.85
N PRO A 148 1.25 -19.92 17.85
CA PRO A 148 0.30 -20.59 18.73
C PRO A 148 -0.45 -19.61 19.63
N GLU A 149 -1.67 -19.97 20.05
CA GLU A 149 -2.57 -19.09 20.78
C GLU A 149 -1.98 -18.57 22.11
N TYR A 150 -1.22 -19.41 22.81
CA TYR A 150 -0.65 -19.07 24.10
C TYR A 150 0.47 -18.01 24.04
N ILE A 151 0.86 -17.52 22.85
CA ILE A 151 1.69 -16.32 22.74
C ILE A 151 0.88 -15.04 22.98
N PHE A 152 -0.40 -15.03 22.61
CA PHE A 152 -1.22 -13.83 22.61
C PHE A 152 -1.92 -13.57 23.94
N SER A 153 -1.99 -12.29 24.29
CA SER A 153 -2.77 -11.80 25.42
C SER A 153 -4.27 -11.68 25.05
N GLY A 154 -5.15 -11.75 26.04
CA GLY A 154 -6.61 -11.57 25.89
C GLY A 154 -7.43 -12.83 26.11
N ASP A 155 -8.75 -12.70 26.02
CA ASP A 155 -9.71 -13.79 26.22
C ASP A 155 -9.77 -14.69 24.98
N ASN A 156 -9.73 -16.01 25.20
CA ASN A 156 -9.79 -17.05 24.16
C ASN A 156 -8.88 -16.76 22.94
N PRO A 157 -7.56 -16.64 23.13
CA PRO A 157 -6.65 -16.41 22.01
C PRO A 157 -6.74 -17.59 21.01
N SER A 158 -6.53 -17.28 19.74
CA SER A 158 -6.41 -18.28 18.68
C SER A 158 -5.02 -18.21 18.08
N SER A 159 -4.63 -19.26 17.35
CA SER A 159 -3.44 -19.18 16.52
C SER A 159 -3.54 -18.04 15.50
N PHE A 160 -2.39 -17.61 14.98
CA PHE A 160 -2.30 -16.47 14.07
C PHE A 160 -1.18 -16.69 13.04
N GLY A 161 -1.57 -16.80 11.78
CA GLY A 161 -0.70 -16.93 10.63
C GLY A 161 -0.94 -15.87 9.56
N ALA A 162 -0.21 -15.96 8.45
CA ALA A 162 -0.36 -15.05 7.32
C ALA A 162 -1.77 -15.06 6.71
N GLN A 163 -2.48 -16.20 6.67
CA GLN A 163 -3.87 -16.22 6.20
C GLN A 163 -4.81 -15.44 7.12
N ASP A 164 -4.61 -15.51 8.45
CA ASP A 164 -5.40 -14.73 9.40
C ASP A 164 -5.15 -13.23 9.23
N PHE A 165 -3.88 -12.85 9.03
CA PHE A 165 -3.49 -11.47 8.70
C PHE A 165 -4.20 -10.97 7.44
N LEU A 166 -4.13 -11.74 6.34
CA LEU A 166 -4.69 -11.36 5.03
C LEU A 166 -6.23 -11.29 5.07
N LYS A 167 -6.89 -12.26 5.71
CA LYS A 167 -8.35 -12.28 5.85
C LYS A 167 -8.85 -11.12 6.70
N ALA A 168 -8.19 -10.86 7.83
CA ALA A 168 -8.53 -9.72 8.69
C ALA A 168 -8.31 -8.38 7.96
N PHE A 169 -7.23 -8.27 7.18
CA PHE A 169 -6.99 -7.09 6.35
C PHE A 169 -8.09 -6.88 5.32
N GLN A 170 -8.49 -7.90 4.55
CA GLN A 170 -9.57 -7.78 3.57
C GLN A 170 -10.91 -7.40 4.23
N ALA A 171 -11.23 -8.02 5.38
CA ALA A 171 -12.44 -7.69 6.13
C ALA A 171 -12.46 -6.24 6.63
N THR A 172 -11.30 -5.68 6.96
CA THR A 172 -11.16 -4.28 7.43
C THR A 172 -11.09 -3.27 6.27
N ASN A 173 -10.75 -3.72 5.06
CA ASN A 173 -10.60 -2.90 3.86
C ASN A 173 -11.53 -3.41 2.73
N PRO A 174 -12.87 -3.40 2.92
CA PRO A 174 -13.82 -4.12 2.07
C PRO A 174 -13.95 -3.56 0.65
N THR A 175 -13.47 -2.34 0.40
CA THR A 175 -13.49 -1.69 -0.93
C THR A 175 -12.13 -1.70 -1.61
N LEU A 176 -11.11 -2.35 -1.02
CA LEU A 176 -9.76 -2.41 -1.57
C LEU A 176 -9.51 -3.81 -2.14
N PHE A 177 -9.57 -3.92 -3.46
CA PHE A 177 -9.36 -5.16 -4.22
C PHE A 177 -8.06 -5.17 -5.03
N ILE A 178 -7.35 -4.05 -5.08
CA ILE A 178 -6.07 -3.89 -5.78
C ILE A 178 -4.95 -3.52 -4.81
N CYS A 179 -3.71 -3.60 -5.31
CA CYS A 179 -2.53 -3.24 -4.56
C CYS A 179 -2.59 -1.78 -4.06
N PRO A 180 -2.47 -1.54 -2.74
CA PRO A 180 -2.55 -0.19 -2.19
C PRO A 180 -1.34 0.67 -2.57
N ALA A 181 -0.23 0.04 -2.96
CA ALA A 181 0.99 0.74 -3.33
C ALA A 181 0.96 1.30 -4.76
N CYS A 182 0.36 0.58 -5.72
CA CYS A 182 0.48 0.92 -7.14
C CYS A 182 -0.84 1.02 -7.91
N ASP A 183 -1.98 0.78 -7.27
CA ASP A 183 -3.30 0.93 -7.91
C ASP A 183 -3.49 0.06 -9.17
N GLU A 184 -2.76 -1.06 -9.31
CA GLU A 184 -2.76 -1.84 -10.57
C GLU A 184 -3.23 -3.27 -10.34
N ALA A 185 -2.40 -4.09 -9.71
CA ALA A 185 -2.67 -5.53 -9.64
C ALA A 185 -3.74 -5.85 -8.60
N LYS A 186 -4.73 -6.65 -8.99
CA LYS A 186 -5.73 -7.22 -8.08
C LYS A 186 -5.09 -8.18 -7.07
N TYR A 187 -5.71 -8.30 -5.90
CA TYR A 187 -5.35 -9.33 -4.94
C TYR A 187 -5.57 -10.72 -5.52
N SER A 188 -4.59 -11.61 -5.32
CA SER A 188 -4.67 -12.98 -5.80
C SER A 188 -5.33 -13.85 -4.76
N THR A 189 -6.33 -14.62 -5.16
CA THR A 189 -6.93 -15.70 -4.36
C THR A 189 -6.86 -17.01 -5.13
N LYS A 190 -6.67 -18.12 -4.43
CA LYS A 190 -6.66 -19.46 -5.02
C LYS A 190 -7.26 -20.47 -4.04
N ALA A 191 -8.34 -21.15 -4.45
CA ALA A 191 -9.02 -22.17 -3.65
C ALA A 191 -9.40 -21.69 -2.22
N GLY A 192 -9.86 -20.44 -2.09
CA GLY A 192 -10.23 -19.84 -0.80
C GLY A 192 -9.06 -19.22 0.00
N ASP A 193 -7.82 -19.47 -0.39
CA ASP A 193 -6.65 -18.83 0.22
C ASP A 193 -6.32 -17.49 -0.46
N ILE A 194 -5.89 -16.52 0.33
CA ILE A 194 -5.34 -15.26 -0.20
C ILE A 194 -3.86 -15.49 -0.50
N ARG A 195 -3.45 -15.26 -1.74
CA ARG A 195 -2.09 -15.48 -2.26
C ARG A 195 -1.30 -14.19 -2.49
N THR A 196 -1.91 -13.05 -2.18
CA THR A 196 -1.23 -11.75 -2.14
C THR A 196 -0.07 -11.80 -1.14
N ASP A 197 1.06 -11.20 -1.52
CA ASP A 197 2.23 -11.10 -0.66
C ASP A 197 1.99 -10.13 0.50
N ILE A 198 2.71 -10.34 1.61
CA ILE A 198 2.82 -9.37 2.69
C ILE A 198 4.19 -8.67 2.54
N ASP A 199 4.17 -7.43 2.06
CA ASP A 199 5.36 -6.57 1.90
C ASP A 199 5.82 -6.03 3.25
N HIS A 200 7.14 -5.91 3.40
CA HIS A 200 7.78 -5.21 4.51
C HIS A 200 8.16 -3.82 4.04
N TYR A 201 7.38 -2.79 4.36
CA TYR A 201 7.63 -1.44 3.85
C TYR A 201 9.06 -0.95 4.14
N LEU A 202 9.52 -1.15 5.36
CA LEU A 202 10.92 -1.10 5.77
C LEU A 202 11.55 -2.50 5.62
N PRO A 203 12.57 -2.70 4.76
CA PRO A 203 13.13 -4.01 4.47
C PRO A 203 13.68 -4.72 5.70
N LYS A 204 13.22 -5.95 5.95
CA LYS A 204 13.68 -6.76 7.09
C LYS A 204 15.18 -7.09 7.06
N SER A 205 15.83 -7.06 5.89
CA SER A 205 17.28 -7.23 5.77
C SER A 205 18.07 -6.06 6.38
N LYS A 206 17.46 -4.87 6.48
CA LYS A 206 18.03 -3.69 7.13
C LYS A 206 17.46 -3.48 8.53
N TYR A 207 16.19 -3.82 8.75
CA TYR A 207 15.47 -3.65 10.01
C TYR A 207 14.83 -4.96 10.47
N PRO A 208 15.63 -5.94 10.90
CA PRO A 208 15.13 -7.28 11.26
C PRO A 208 14.13 -7.23 12.42
N HIS A 209 14.30 -6.27 13.34
CA HIS A 209 13.39 -6.03 14.47
C HIS A 209 12.00 -5.54 14.04
N LEU A 210 11.83 -5.12 12.79
CA LEU A 210 10.55 -4.72 12.20
C LEU A 210 9.91 -5.82 11.34
N ALA A 211 10.49 -7.02 11.28
CA ALA A 211 10.01 -8.11 10.42
C ALA A 211 8.57 -8.57 10.76
N CYS A 212 8.19 -8.52 12.04
CA CYS A 212 6.83 -8.82 12.50
C CYS A 212 6.09 -7.57 13.00
N HIS A 213 6.57 -6.38 12.68
CA HIS A 213 6.01 -5.15 13.25
C HIS A 213 4.68 -4.78 12.57
N PRO A 214 3.61 -4.46 13.33
CA PRO A 214 2.27 -4.24 12.78
C PRO A 214 2.21 -3.10 11.75
N TYR A 215 2.99 -2.05 11.96
CA TYR A 215 3.07 -0.90 11.05
C TYR A 215 4.17 -1.05 9.98
N ASN A 216 4.68 -2.26 9.76
CA ASN A 216 5.66 -2.55 8.73
C ASN A 216 5.18 -3.58 7.70
N LEU A 217 4.12 -4.33 7.99
CA LEU A 217 3.58 -5.38 7.13
C LEU A 217 2.32 -4.89 6.40
N VAL A 218 2.25 -5.07 5.09
CA VAL A 218 1.09 -4.66 4.27
C VAL A 218 0.86 -5.60 3.08
N PRO A 219 -0.38 -6.02 2.79
CA PRO A 219 -0.65 -6.78 1.58
C PRO A 219 -0.31 -5.98 0.32
N SER A 220 0.50 -6.56 -0.56
CA SER A 220 1.02 -5.92 -1.77
C SER A 220 1.14 -6.93 -2.91
N CYS A 221 1.11 -6.44 -4.15
CA CYS A 221 1.27 -7.31 -5.30
C CYS A 221 2.72 -7.80 -5.46
N LEU A 222 2.88 -8.93 -6.16
CA LEU A 222 4.19 -9.54 -6.40
C LEU A 222 5.13 -8.60 -7.19
N ALA A 223 4.59 -7.83 -8.13
CA ALA A 223 5.38 -6.86 -8.89
C ALA A 223 5.99 -5.79 -7.96
N CYS A 224 5.17 -5.18 -7.11
CA CYS A 224 5.64 -4.18 -6.14
C CYS A 224 6.64 -4.80 -5.16
N ASN A 225 6.27 -5.86 -4.46
CA ASN A 225 7.07 -6.44 -3.39
C ASN A 225 8.37 -7.09 -3.91
N GLN A 226 8.25 -8.05 -4.84
CA GLN A 226 9.37 -8.93 -5.21
C GLN A 226 10.21 -8.44 -6.40
N ARG A 227 9.64 -7.63 -7.31
CA ARG A 227 10.34 -7.23 -8.55
C ARG A 227 10.87 -5.81 -8.50
N ILE A 228 10.09 -4.88 -7.98
CA ILE A 228 10.42 -3.45 -7.99
C ILE A 228 11.08 -3.06 -6.67
N LYS A 229 10.34 -3.11 -5.57
CA LYS A 229 10.81 -2.65 -4.27
C LYS A 229 11.96 -3.52 -3.76
N LYS A 230 11.83 -4.85 -3.78
CA LYS A 230 12.84 -5.78 -3.24
C LYS A 230 13.29 -5.33 -1.84
N THR A 231 14.56 -4.92 -1.70
CA THR A 231 15.21 -4.45 -0.48
C THR A 231 15.46 -2.93 -0.47
N THR A 232 14.86 -2.19 -1.39
CA THR A 232 14.87 -0.72 -1.41
C THR A 232 14.31 -0.18 -0.11
N ASP A 233 15.07 0.74 0.49
CA ASP A 233 14.77 1.34 1.79
C ASP A 233 14.13 2.70 1.56
N PRO A 234 12.85 2.90 1.94
CA PRO A 234 12.16 4.18 1.74
C PRO A 234 12.83 5.33 2.52
N LEU A 235 13.66 5.01 3.52
CA LEU A 235 14.42 6.00 4.28
C LEU A 235 15.68 6.51 3.55
N THR A 236 16.10 5.88 2.45
CA THR A 236 17.21 6.40 1.63
C THR A 236 16.68 7.45 0.66
N CYS A 237 17.13 8.71 0.79
CA CYS A 237 16.80 9.77 -0.17
C CYS A 237 17.80 9.76 -1.32
N GLN A 238 17.29 9.67 -2.56
CA GLN A 238 18.13 9.66 -3.77
C GLN A 238 18.26 11.05 -4.42
N ARG A 239 17.47 12.04 -3.98
CA ARG A 239 17.44 13.40 -4.57
C ARG A 239 18.66 14.26 -4.26
N ILE A 240 19.44 13.95 -3.22
CA ILE A 240 20.60 14.76 -2.81
C ILE A 240 21.86 13.97 -3.20
N SER A 241 22.81 14.63 -3.88
CA SER A 241 24.12 14.06 -4.30
C SER A 241 24.96 13.53 -3.11
N LEU A 242 24.57 13.90 -1.90
CA LEU A 242 24.94 13.26 -0.65
C LEU A 242 23.73 12.44 -0.20
N SER A 243 23.85 11.11 -0.16
CA SER A 243 22.83 10.18 0.29
C SER A 243 22.32 10.52 1.70
N SER A 244 21.33 11.40 1.78
CA SER A 244 20.71 11.81 3.04
C SER A 244 19.62 10.80 3.41
N ARG A 245 19.34 10.70 4.70
CA ARG A 245 18.38 9.74 5.23
C ARG A 245 17.12 10.49 5.64
N ARG A 246 15.97 10.06 5.11
CA ARG A 246 14.67 10.56 5.55
C ARG A 246 14.44 10.17 7.00
N LYS A 247 13.67 10.97 7.73
CA LYS A 247 13.14 10.56 9.03
C LYS A 247 11.86 9.74 8.83
N LEU A 248 11.41 9.06 9.89
CA LEU A 248 10.19 8.26 9.86
C LEU A 248 8.93 9.10 9.57
N GLU A 249 8.90 10.36 9.98
CA GLU A 249 7.80 11.29 9.72
C GLU A 249 7.76 11.81 8.26
N ASP A 250 8.87 11.68 7.53
CA ASP A 250 9.04 12.13 6.14
C ASP A 250 8.63 11.04 5.14
N ILE A 251 8.38 9.81 5.60
CA ILE A 251 7.87 8.70 4.78
C ILE A 251 6.40 8.42 5.10
N PHE A 252 5.75 7.62 4.24
CA PHE A 252 4.36 7.26 4.45
C PHE A 252 4.18 6.39 5.69
N CYS A 253 3.42 6.86 6.68
CA CYS A 253 3.14 6.09 7.87
C CYS A 253 1.99 5.11 7.61
N LEU A 254 2.34 3.84 7.31
CA LEU A 254 1.35 2.77 7.08
C LEU A 254 0.27 2.76 8.17
N TYR A 255 -1.00 2.69 7.73
CA TYR A 255 -2.20 2.57 8.58
C TYR A 255 -2.53 3.78 9.46
N ARG A 256 -1.85 4.91 9.28
CA ARG A 256 -2.01 6.10 10.15
C ARG A 256 -2.36 7.36 9.40
N GLU A 257 -2.18 7.34 8.09
CA GLU A 257 -2.35 8.50 7.25
C GLU A 257 -3.24 8.14 6.07
N PRO A 258 -4.02 9.10 5.55
CA PRO A 258 -4.74 8.92 4.32
C PRO A 258 -3.78 8.52 3.18
N GLY A 259 -4.28 7.77 2.22
CA GLY A 259 -3.58 7.45 0.98
C GLY A 259 -3.17 8.73 0.24
N LEU A 260 -2.10 8.63 -0.54
CA LEU A 260 -1.59 9.75 -1.32
C LEU A 260 -2.62 10.25 -2.33
N TRP A 261 -3.48 9.37 -2.86
CA TRP A 261 -4.55 9.73 -3.80
C TRP A 261 -5.40 10.92 -3.34
N ASN A 262 -5.61 11.04 -2.03
CA ASN A 262 -6.44 12.06 -1.40
C ASN A 262 -5.71 13.40 -1.22
N GLN A 263 -4.39 13.34 -1.17
CA GLN A 263 -3.49 14.45 -0.83
C GLN A 263 -2.71 14.97 -2.04
N THR A 264 -2.79 14.29 -3.17
CA THR A 264 -2.07 14.63 -4.39
C THR A 264 -3.01 14.86 -5.57
N TYR A 265 -2.45 15.45 -6.62
CA TYR A 265 -2.96 15.35 -7.98
C TYR A 265 -1.91 14.73 -8.89
N LEU A 266 -2.34 14.23 -10.05
CA LEU A 266 -1.47 13.65 -11.07
C LEU A 266 -1.37 14.62 -12.24
N GLU A 267 -0.15 14.99 -12.61
CA GLU A 267 0.11 15.78 -13.79
C GLU A 267 -0.22 14.96 -15.05
N VAL A 268 -1.01 15.52 -15.97
CA VAL A 268 -1.42 14.83 -17.21
C VAL A 268 -1.28 15.81 -18.37
N SER A 269 -0.62 15.36 -19.43
CA SER A 269 -0.53 16.07 -20.71
C SER A 269 -1.30 15.28 -21.75
N ILE A 270 -2.31 15.89 -22.36
CA ILE A 270 -3.13 15.26 -23.41
C ILE A 270 -2.37 15.30 -24.74
N LYS A 271 -2.60 14.28 -25.57
CA LYS A 271 -2.03 14.20 -26.91
C LYS A 271 -2.31 15.49 -27.71
N SER A 272 -1.26 16.05 -28.31
CA SER A 272 -1.37 17.11 -29.33
C SER A 272 -0.72 16.64 -30.63
N GLN A 273 -0.82 17.42 -31.71
CA GLN A 273 -0.42 17.02 -33.08
C GLN A 273 0.96 16.33 -33.19
N ASN A 274 1.89 16.58 -32.27
CA ASN A 274 3.23 15.99 -32.26
C ASN A 274 3.63 15.23 -30.96
N LEU A 275 2.76 15.15 -29.95
CA LEU A 275 3.11 14.58 -28.64
C LEU A 275 2.04 13.59 -28.17
N PRO A 276 2.41 12.37 -27.74
CA PRO A 276 1.45 11.42 -27.18
C PRO A 276 0.93 11.89 -25.81
N THR A 277 -0.21 11.35 -25.38
CA THR A 277 -0.69 11.51 -24.01
C THR A 277 0.37 11.01 -23.03
N GLN A 278 0.65 11.79 -21.97
CA GLN A 278 1.62 11.45 -20.94
C GLN A 278 1.02 11.58 -19.54
N ILE A 279 1.28 10.58 -18.71
CA ILE A 279 1.06 10.64 -17.27
C ILE A 279 2.37 11.09 -16.63
N GLY A 280 2.32 12.22 -15.93
CA GLY A 280 3.43 12.85 -15.24
C GLY A 280 3.55 12.43 -13.78
N LEU A 281 4.07 13.32 -12.94
CA LEU A 281 4.36 13.04 -11.53
C LEU A 281 3.15 13.31 -10.62
N LEU A 282 3.17 12.68 -9.45
CA LEU A 282 2.27 13.06 -8.36
C LEU A 282 2.77 14.37 -7.74
N LYS A 283 1.86 15.32 -7.55
CA LYS A 283 2.13 16.62 -6.94
C LYS A 283 1.25 16.81 -5.70
N PRO A 284 1.76 17.43 -4.63
CA PRO A 284 0.95 17.70 -3.45
C PRO A 284 -0.16 18.71 -3.77
N LYS A 285 -1.34 18.54 -3.19
CA LYS A 285 -2.37 19.59 -3.20
C LYS A 285 -1.86 20.82 -2.43
N ILE A 286 -2.35 22.01 -2.81
CA ILE A 286 -1.96 23.30 -2.22
C ILE A 286 -2.03 23.23 -0.69
N GLY A 287 -0.98 23.71 -0.02
CA GLY A 287 -0.88 23.79 1.44
C GLY A 287 -0.43 22.49 2.13
N LEU A 288 -0.21 21.40 1.39
CA LEU A 288 0.29 20.14 1.97
C LEU A 288 1.80 20.00 1.79
N ASN A 289 2.52 19.82 2.90
CA ASN A 289 3.95 19.52 2.89
C ASN A 289 4.18 18.00 2.96
N ILE A 290 4.03 17.32 1.81
CA ILE A 290 4.16 15.86 1.68
C ILE A 290 5.14 15.43 0.59
N GLY A 291 6.02 16.32 0.13
CA GLY A 291 6.97 16.07 -0.96
C GLY A 291 7.85 14.84 -0.70
N ASP A 292 8.46 14.76 0.49
CA ASP A 292 9.30 13.61 0.86
C ASP A 292 8.56 12.27 0.84
N ARG A 293 7.25 12.27 1.13
CA ARG A 293 6.41 11.07 1.12
C ARG A 293 6.12 10.61 -0.29
N ILE A 294 5.90 11.57 -1.20
CA ILE A 294 5.73 11.30 -2.63
C ILE A 294 7.05 10.72 -3.18
N ASP A 295 8.17 11.37 -2.89
CA ASP A 295 9.50 10.91 -3.33
C ASP A 295 9.81 9.51 -2.78
N ALA A 296 9.55 9.27 -1.50
CA ALA A 296 9.76 7.95 -0.90
C ALA A 296 8.91 6.86 -1.58
N LEU A 297 7.66 7.16 -1.96
CA LEU A 297 6.84 6.22 -2.74
C LEU A 297 7.45 5.98 -4.13
N GLN A 298 7.81 7.04 -4.83
CA GLN A 298 8.32 7.01 -6.20
C GLN A 298 9.64 6.22 -6.29
N GLU A 299 10.59 6.52 -5.40
CA GLU A 299 11.87 5.81 -5.32
C GLU A 299 11.70 4.34 -4.92
N THR A 300 10.68 4.02 -4.11
CA THR A 300 10.46 2.65 -3.60
C THR A 300 9.68 1.76 -4.58
N TYR A 301 8.64 2.30 -5.22
CA TYR A 301 7.68 1.54 -6.03
C TYR A 301 7.63 1.95 -7.50
N ARG A 302 8.36 2.99 -7.92
CA ARG A 302 8.37 3.54 -9.28
C ARG A 302 6.97 3.91 -9.80
N VAL A 303 6.17 4.48 -8.90
CA VAL A 303 4.85 5.02 -9.21
C VAL A 303 4.99 6.53 -9.03
N PRO A 304 4.73 7.35 -10.05
CA PRO A 304 3.83 7.11 -11.19
C PRO A 304 4.49 6.67 -12.51
N GLU A 305 5.81 6.48 -12.59
CA GLU A 305 6.49 6.17 -13.87
C GLU A 305 5.90 4.94 -14.56
N ARG A 306 5.55 3.91 -13.80
CA ARG A 306 4.90 2.70 -14.34
C ARG A 306 3.56 2.96 -14.99
N TRP A 307 2.76 3.89 -14.45
CA TRP A 307 1.49 4.26 -15.08
C TRP A 307 1.73 4.96 -16.42
N SER A 308 2.78 5.78 -16.51
CA SER A 308 3.19 6.43 -17.76
C SER A 308 3.62 5.41 -18.82
N GLU A 309 4.43 4.41 -18.43
CA GLU A 309 4.83 3.28 -19.29
C GLU A 309 3.62 2.48 -19.82
N GLN A 310 2.48 2.51 -19.10
CA GLN A 310 1.26 1.77 -19.40
C GLN A 310 0.11 2.63 -19.95
N VAL A 311 0.37 3.90 -20.33
CA VAL A 311 -0.69 4.82 -20.76
C VAL A 311 -1.55 4.26 -21.91
N ASN A 312 -0.94 3.55 -22.85
CA ASN A 312 -1.62 2.91 -23.98
C ASN A 312 -2.56 1.76 -23.56
N GLU A 313 -2.36 1.17 -22.37
CA GLU A 313 -3.30 0.21 -21.79
C GLU A 313 -4.39 0.92 -20.99
N ILE A 314 -4.06 2.01 -20.31
CA ILE A 314 -4.96 2.76 -19.42
C ILE A 314 -6.02 3.52 -20.23
N GLU A 315 -5.59 4.27 -21.24
CA GLU A 315 -6.42 5.21 -21.99
C GLU A 315 -7.63 4.54 -22.70
N PRO A 316 -7.49 3.38 -23.39
CA PRO A 316 -8.64 2.71 -24.03
C PRO A 316 -9.73 2.23 -23.05
N HIS A 317 -9.44 2.11 -21.75
CA HIS A 317 -10.47 1.78 -20.76
C HIS A 317 -11.41 2.96 -20.49
N ILE A 318 -10.90 4.19 -20.60
CA ILE A 318 -11.69 5.41 -20.41
C ILE A 318 -12.71 5.52 -21.54
N TYR A 319 -12.26 5.42 -22.79
CA TYR A 319 -13.14 5.53 -23.96
C TYR A 319 -14.23 4.46 -23.97
N ARG A 320 -13.89 3.19 -23.72
CA ARG A 320 -14.89 2.10 -23.67
C ARG A 320 -15.96 2.32 -22.61
N LYS A 321 -15.61 2.89 -21.45
CA LYS A 321 -16.59 3.19 -20.39
C LYS A 321 -17.52 4.33 -20.79
N ILE A 322 -16.97 5.38 -21.38
CA ILE A 322 -17.77 6.53 -21.85
C ILE A 322 -18.68 6.10 -22.99
N GLU A 323 -18.16 5.37 -23.98
CA GLU A 323 -18.91 4.80 -25.09
C GLU A 323 -20.10 3.96 -24.57
N ALA A 324 -19.85 3.03 -23.65
CA ALA A 324 -20.92 2.22 -23.06
C ALA A 324 -21.99 3.08 -22.35
N LEU A 325 -21.61 4.17 -21.67
CA LEU A 325 -22.55 5.09 -21.05
C LEU A 325 -23.36 5.88 -22.09
N LEU A 326 -22.71 6.43 -23.11
CA LEU A 326 -23.36 7.18 -24.18
C LEU A 326 -24.35 6.30 -24.94
N THR A 327 -23.97 5.06 -25.27
CA THR A 327 -24.86 4.08 -25.93
C THR A 327 -26.01 3.68 -25.02
N ALA A 328 -25.75 3.32 -23.76
CA ALA A 328 -26.79 2.88 -22.83
C ALA A 328 -27.83 3.97 -22.52
N PHE A 329 -27.44 5.23 -22.67
CA PHE A 329 -28.32 6.37 -22.46
C PHE A 329 -28.74 7.06 -23.75
N HIS A 330 -28.34 6.61 -24.95
CA HIS A 330 -28.71 7.28 -26.21
C HIS A 330 -28.37 8.79 -26.22
N VAL A 331 -27.19 9.17 -25.72
CA VAL A 331 -26.76 10.58 -25.68
C VAL A 331 -26.26 11.01 -27.06
N SER A 332 -26.84 12.08 -27.60
CA SER A 332 -26.39 12.67 -28.87
C SER A 332 -25.02 13.35 -28.72
N LEU A 333 -24.18 13.23 -29.75
CA LEU A 333 -22.89 13.92 -29.82
C LEU A 333 -23.01 15.44 -30.05
N ASP A 334 -24.20 15.92 -30.40
CA ASP A 334 -24.48 17.35 -30.62
C ASP A 334 -24.97 18.06 -29.34
N ASP A 335 -25.30 17.33 -28.27
CA ASP A 335 -25.74 17.89 -26.99
C ASP A 335 -24.57 18.03 -26.02
N SER A 336 -23.81 19.13 -26.18
CA SER A 336 -22.61 19.43 -25.38
C SER A 336 -22.86 19.39 -23.87
N GLN A 337 -24.02 19.85 -23.39
CA GLN A 337 -24.30 19.90 -21.95
C GLN A 337 -24.55 18.50 -21.39
N THR A 338 -25.36 17.68 -22.08
CA THR A 338 -25.61 16.30 -21.65
C THR A 338 -24.36 15.42 -21.77
N LEU A 339 -23.49 15.68 -22.77
CA LEU A 339 -22.19 15.03 -22.88
C LEU A 339 -21.29 15.34 -21.68
N LEU A 340 -21.13 16.61 -21.32
CA LEU A 340 -20.33 17.01 -20.17
C LEU A 340 -20.87 16.40 -18.86
N ASP A 341 -22.20 16.38 -18.67
CA ASP A 341 -22.83 15.72 -17.52
C ASP A 341 -22.55 14.20 -17.50
N CYS A 342 -22.56 13.54 -18.67
CA CYS A 342 -22.21 12.13 -18.80
C CYS A 342 -20.74 11.85 -18.47
N PHE A 343 -19.82 12.69 -18.97
CA PHE A 343 -18.39 12.54 -18.68
C PHE A 343 -18.09 12.80 -17.20
N ASP A 344 -18.68 13.85 -16.61
CA ASP A 344 -18.57 14.14 -15.18
C ASP A 344 -19.16 13.01 -14.33
N TYR A 345 -20.26 12.40 -14.76
CA TYR A 345 -20.82 11.22 -14.09
C TYR A 345 -19.86 10.03 -14.13
N SER A 346 -19.26 9.74 -15.30
CA SER A 346 -18.24 8.70 -15.47
C SER A 346 -17.02 8.94 -14.57
N LEU A 347 -16.51 10.17 -14.54
CA LEU A 347 -15.41 10.57 -13.68
C LEU A 347 -15.76 10.43 -12.19
N GLY A 348 -16.98 10.83 -11.79
CA GLY A 348 -17.46 10.67 -10.42
C GLY A 348 -17.51 9.21 -9.99
N LYS A 349 -17.96 8.30 -10.87
CA LYS A 349 -17.93 6.85 -10.63
C LYS A 349 -16.53 6.32 -10.47
N GLU A 350 -15.66 6.62 -11.44
CA GLU A 350 -14.27 6.18 -11.49
C GLU A 350 -13.50 6.64 -10.24
N TYR A 351 -13.60 7.94 -9.93
CA TYR A 351 -12.85 8.53 -8.83
C TYR A 351 -13.39 8.10 -7.47
N ILE A 352 -14.70 8.00 -7.27
CA ILE A 352 -15.30 7.87 -5.92
C ILE A 352 -15.75 6.44 -5.64
N GLU A 353 -16.50 5.85 -6.56
CA GLU A 353 -17.18 4.58 -6.32
C GLU A 353 -16.30 3.38 -6.60
N GLU A 354 -15.45 3.46 -7.63
CA GLU A 354 -14.59 2.34 -8.07
C GLU A 354 -13.16 2.41 -7.52
N ARG A 355 -12.87 3.41 -6.68
CA ARG A 355 -11.53 3.62 -6.11
C ARG A 355 -11.07 2.40 -5.32
N GLY A 356 -9.85 1.94 -5.61
CA GLY A 356 -9.27 0.77 -4.94
C GLY A 356 -9.87 -0.55 -5.41
N GLN A 357 -10.85 -0.53 -6.32
CA GLN A 357 -11.57 -1.73 -6.77
C GLN A 357 -11.13 -2.19 -8.16
N GLN A 358 -10.75 -1.26 -9.03
CA GLN A 358 -10.30 -1.55 -10.39
C GLN A 358 -8.88 -1.07 -10.65
N PRO A 359 -8.11 -1.79 -11.48
CA PRO A 359 -6.79 -1.35 -11.90
C PRO A 359 -6.84 0.04 -12.53
N TYR A 360 -5.82 0.83 -12.23
CA TYR A 360 -5.56 2.15 -12.77
C TYR A 360 -6.64 3.18 -12.44
N SER A 361 -7.40 2.99 -11.35
CA SER A 361 -8.48 3.90 -10.97
C SER A 361 -8.02 5.35 -10.79
N VAL A 362 -6.84 5.56 -10.22
CA VAL A 362 -6.24 6.88 -9.98
C VAL A 362 -5.78 7.54 -11.29
N PRO A 363 -4.88 6.93 -12.09
CA PRO A 363 -4.46 7.55 -13.35
C PRO A 363 -5.61 7.68 -14.36
N ARG A 364 -6.58 6.76 -14.41
CA ARG A 364 -7.78 6.92 -15.26
C ARG A 364 -8.60 8.14 -14.88
N ALA A 365 -8.84 8.35 -13.58
CA ALA A 365 -9.61 9.50 -13.12
C ALA A 365 -8.94 10.83 -13.48
N TRP A 366 -7.63 10.96 -13.28
CA TRP A 366 -6.91 12.18 -13.62
C TRP A 366 -6.79 12.39 -15.14
N LEU A 367 -6.60 11.33 -15.92
CA LEU A 367 -6.60 11.43 -17.38
C LEU A 367 -7.97 11.83 -17.92
N LEU A 368 -9.05 11.23 -17.42
CA LEU A 368 -10.41 11.61 -17.78
C LEU A 368 -10.72 13.06 -17.37
N ALA A 369 -10.29 13.49 -16.19
CA ALA A 369 -10.44 14.88 -15.76
C ALA A 369 -9.79 15.86 -16.73
N ALA A 370 -8.59 15.56 -17.22
CA ALA A 370 -7.89 16.38 -18.21
C ALA A 370 -8.66 16.41 -19.55
N LEU A 371 -9.06 15.25 -20.07
CA LEU A 371 -9.83 15.13 -21.31
C LEU A 371 -11.16 15.92 -21.28
N ILE A 372 -11.85 15.91 -20.13
CA ILE A 372 -13.09 16.68 -19.97
C ILE A 372 -12.80 18.18 -19.97
N ASN A 373 -11.74 18.63 -19.30
CA ASN A 373 -11.39 20.05 -19.25
C ASN A 373 -11.05 20.60 -20.64
N GLU A 374 -10.28 19.87 -21.44
CA GLU A 374 -10.00 20.22 -22.84
C GLU A 374 -11.29 20.31 -23.66
N THR A 375 -12.19 19.33 -23.49
CA THR A 375 -13.47 19.29 -24.21
C THR A 375 -14.39 20.46 -23.84
N GLU A 376 -14.48 20.79 -22.55
CA GLU A 376 -15.26 21.93 -22.05
C GLU A 376 -14.71 23.26 -22.57
N GLU A 377 -13.37 23.41 -22.63
CA GLU A 377 -12.75 24.60 -23.24
C GLU A 377 -13.12 24.73 -24.72
N VAL A 378 -13.09 23.64 -25.48
CA VAL A 378 -13.49 23.63 -26.90
C VAL A 378 -14.97 23.99 -27.07
N PHE A 379 -15.86 23.41 -26.26
CA PHE A 379 -17.30 23.72 -26.31
C PHE A 379 -17.61 25.18 -25.94
N ASN A 380 -16.83 25.78 -25.04
CA ASN A 380 -17.00 27.19 -24.67
C ASN A 380 -16.43 28.16 -25.71
N ASN A 381 -15.43 27.75 -26.51
CA ASN A 381 -14.71 28.60 -27.45
C ASN A 381 -15.10 28.43 -28.93
N SER A 382 -16.08 27.57 -29.24
CA SER A 382 -16.53 27.24 -30.61
C SER A 382 -17.13 28.42 -31.40
N SER A 383 -17.21 29.61 -30.81
CA SER A 383 -17.54 30.89 -31.46
C SER A 383 -16.35 31.63 -32.10
N THR A 384 -15.12 31.11 -32.01
CA THR A 384 -13.91 31.69 -32.62
C THR A 384 -13.37 30.83 -33.76
N SER A 385 -12.91 31.45 -34.86
CA SER A 385 -12.68 30.83 -36.17
C SER A 385 -11.51 29.83 -36.27
N GLU A 386 -10.89 29.42 -35.17
CA GLU A 386 -9.91 28.34 -35.14
C GLU A 386 -10.57 27.08 -34.57
N VAL A 387 -10.75 26.07 -35.41
CA VAL A 387 -11.31 24.77 -35.02
C VAL A 387 -10.31 24.05 -34.12
N LYS A 388 -10.37 24.29 -32.81
CA LYS A 388 -9.75 23.39 -31.82
C LYS A 388 -10.57 22.11 -31.77
N SER A 389 -9.92 20.97 -31.99
CA SER A 389 -10.55 19.65 -31.81
C SER A 389 -10.24 19.12 -30.41
N SER A 390 -11.18 18.37 -29.81
CA SER A 390 -11.00 17.74 -28.50
C SER A 390 -10.56 16.30 -28.70
N ALA A 391 -9.50 15.86 -28.01
CA ALA A 391 -9.00 14.50 -28.16
C ALA A 391 -10.07 13.45 -27.80
N LEU A 392 -10.86 13.73 -26.76
CA LEU A 392 -11.97 12.88 -26.34
C LEU A 392 -13.06 12.81 -27.42
N MET A 393 -13.47 13.95 -27.96
CA MET A 393 -14.54 14.00 -28.97
C MET A 393 -14.10 13.38 -30.30
N ASP A 394 -12.86 13.60 -30.72
CA ASP A 394 -12.31 13.03 -31.95
C ASP A 394 -12.29 11.49 -31.87
N GLU A 395 -11.81 10.93 -30.75
CA GLU A 395 -11.79 9.49 -30.53
C GLU A 395 -13.20 8.90 -30.42
N LEU A 396 -14.12 9.58 -29.73
CA LEU A 396 -15.52 9.14 -29.64
C LEU A 396 -16.22 9.14 -31.00
N LYS A 397 -15.97 10.14 -31.85
CA LYS A 397 -16.50 10.17 -33.23
C LYS A 397 -15.96 9.01 -34.06
N ILE A 398 -14.68 8.67 -33.93
CA ILE A 398 -14.09 7.51 -34.61
C ILE A 398 -14.77 6.20 -34.16
N ARG A 399 -14.97 6.03 -32.85
CA ARG A 399 -15.56 4.81 -32.27
C ARG A 399 -17.05 4.67 -32.58
N LEU A 400 -17.82 5.74 -32.38
CA LEU A 400 -19.28 5.75 -32.55
C LEU A 400 -19.71 5.89 -34.02
N GLY A 401 -18.88 6.54 -34.85
CA GLY A 401 -19.10 6.64 -36.30
C GLY A 401 -19.08 5.27 -37.01
N GLN A 402 -18.46 4.25 -36.40
CA GLN A 402 -18.51 2.86 -36.87
C GLN A 402 -19.80 2.12 -36.44
N THR A 403 -20.60 2.68 -35.53
CA THR A 403 -21.82 2.08 -34.96
C THR A 403 -23.11 2.75 -35.42
N MET A 404 -23.03 3.88 -36.13
CA MET A 404 -24.17 4.73 -36.48
C MET A 404 -25.07 4.24 -37.63
N ASP A 405 -24.79 3.10 -38.26
CA ASP A 405 -25.68 2.52 -39.27
C ASP A 405 -26.92 1.81 -38.68
N ASN A 406 -27.08 1.69 -37.35
CA ASN A 406 -28.06 0.74 -36.78
C ASN A 406 -28.87 1.18 -35.54
N LEU A 407 -29.07 2.46 -35.24
CA LEU A 407 -29.90 2.84 -34.08
C LEU A 407 -31.01 3.84 -34.43
N SER A 408 -32.23 3.31 -34.56
CA SER A 408 -33.50 4.02 -34.58
C SER A 408 -33.79 4.65 -33.21
N ILE A 409 -34.32 5.88 -33.26
CA ILE A 409 -34.56 6.80 -32.14
C ILE A 409 -35.76 6.33 -31.29
N GLU A 410 -35.53 6.04 -30.02
CA GLU A 410 -36.57 6.10 -28.97
C GLU A 410 -36.33 7.32 -28.06
N GLU A 411 -37.41 7.90 -27.53
CA GLU A 411 -37.43 9.19 -26.81
C GLU A 411 -36.49 9.24 -25.58
N PRO A 412 -35.92 10.42 -25.24
CA PRO A 412 -34.81 10.50 -24.30
C PRO A 412 -35.25 10.44 -22.84
N THR A 413 -35.05 9.28 -22.20
CA THR A 413 -35.08 9.12 -20.73
C THR A 413 -33.80 9.62 -20.03
N THR A 414 -32.81 10.10 -20.80
CA THR A 414 -31.50 10.64 -20.36
C THR A 414 -31.58 11.74 -19.32
N VAL A 415 -32.45 12.73 -19.59
CA VAL A 415 -32.57 13.95 -18.80
C VAL A 415 -33.03 13.65 -17.37
N ASP A 416 -33.69 12.50 -17.14
CA ASP A 416 -34.18 12.12 -15.82
C ASP A 416 -33.15 11.36 -14.97
N LEU A 417 -32.15 10.71 -15.59
CA LEU A 417 -31.08 10.00 -14.88
C LEU A 417 -30.14 10.96 -14.14
N PHE A 418 -29.61 11.96 -14.84
CA PHE A 418 -28.67 12.93 -14.25
C PHE A 418 -29.37 13.87 -13.26
N LYS A 419 -30.71 13.87 -13.22
CA LYS A 419 -31.50 14.55 -12.17
C LYS A 419 -31.59 13.77 -10.87
N LYS A 420 -31.33 12.45 -10.87
CA LYS A 420 -31.32 11.63 -9.65
C LYS A 420 -30.23 12.12 -8.69
N SER A 421 -30.57 12.21 -7.40
CA SER A 421 -29.69 12.77 -6.35
C SER A 421 -28.27 12.16 -6.35
N LYS A 422 -28.16 10.83 -6.47
CA LYS A 422 -26.86 10.13 -6.51
C LYS A 422 -26.01 10.51 -7.74
N ALA A 423 -26.63 10.66 -8.91
CA ALA A 423 -25.95 11.05 -10.14
C ALA A 423 -25.45 12.50 -10.04
N ARG A 424 -26.31 13.43 -9.58
CA ARG A 424 -25.92 14.83 -9.32
C ARG A 424 -24.75 14.96 -8.35
N SER A 425 -24.76 14.18 -7.27
CA SER A 425 -23.65 14.17 -6.31
C SER A 425 -22.34 13.73 -6.97
N SER A 426 -22.40 12.71 -7.83
CA SER A 426 -21.21 12.21 -8.54
C SER A 426 -20.65 13.25 -9.50
N ILE A 427 -21.52 13.90 -10.29
CA ILE A 427 -21.18 14.98 -11.22
C ILE A 427 -20.54 16.16 -10.48
N ASN A 428 -21.15 16.63 -9.38
CA ASN A 428 -20.63 17.76 -8.62
C ASN A 428 -19.23 17.48 -8.03
N ASN A 429 -19.01 16.25 -7.56
CA ASN A 429 -17.70 15.87 -7.06
C ASN A 429 -16.65 15.80 -8.18
N ALA A 430 -17.01 15.30 -9.36
CA ALA A 430 -16.16 15.29 -10.53
C ALA A 430 -15.76 16.72 -10.95
N ARG A 431 -16.71 17.66 -11.01
CA ARG A 431 -16.44 19.07 -11.28
C ARG A 431 -15.46 19.69 -10.28
N ASN A 432 -15.61 19.37 -9.00
CA ASN A 432 -14.68 19.84 -7.96
C ASN A 432 -13.27 19.24 -8.13
N LEU A 433 -13.17 17.96 -8.51
CA LEU A 433 -11.89 17.34 -8.86
C LEU A 433 -11.22 18.05 -10.03
N ARG A 434 -11.98 18.29 -11.11
CA ARG A 434 -11.50 18.96 -12.34
C ARG A 434 -10.99 20.38 -12.11
N LYS A 435 -11.59 21.14 -11.18
CA LYS A 435 -11.08 22.46 -10.76
C LYS A 435 -9.67 22.40 -10.17
N THR A 436 -9.29 21.27 -9.56
CA THR A 436 -7.93 21.07 -9.03
C THR A 436 -6.90 20.94 -10.14
N VAL A 437 -7.31 20.48 -11.33
CA VAL A 437 -6.44 20.43 -12.52
C VAL A 437 -6.21 21.86 -13.04
N ASN A 438 -7.27 22.65 -13.23
CA ASN A 438 -7.17 23.98 -13.85
C ASN A 438 -6.48 25.04 -12.97
N ASN A 439 -6.60 24.95 -11.64
CA ASN A 439 -6.00 25.94 -10.73
C ASN A 439 -4.50 25.72 -10.48
N ASN A 440 -3.89 24.65 -11.03
CA ASN A 440 -2.52 24.23 -10.75
C ASN A 440 -1.68 23.97 -12.02
N VAL A 441 -2.18 24.39 -13.19
CA VAL A 441 -1.43 24.45 -14.47
C VAL A 441 -0.92 25.86 -14.69
#